data_AF-A0A3A1R1C8-F1
#
_entry.id   AF-A0A3A1R1C8-F1
#
_cell.length_a   1.000
_cell.length_b   1.000
_cell.length_c   1.000
_cell.angle_alpha   90.00
_cell.angle_beta   90.00
_cell.angle_gamma   90.00
#
_symmetry.space_group_name_H-M   'P 1'
#
loop_
_entity.id
_entity.type
_entity.pdbx_description
1 polymer ?
#
loop_
_entity_poly.entity_id
_entity_poly.type
_entity_poly.pdbx_seq_one_letter_code
_entity_poly.pdbx_strand_id
1 'polypeptide(L)'
;MELKLQQTKLASNIGKLLREKFGKGPEAVYATISEPYVLVYVKGFLSPMEQVLLEQGEELTVKTTREQMMKSIDPELRGQIKAITELEIQHLYYDWNLDHYSGIFVAVGPDMVTSQQDSRAQYHGRDAVHDEIISISSKAEKAPTNTFSYLLSPRSLIVVREGILVPIEKQLVSLGFDEKLRVAKRQLEGEMLINNTHFESVLNAEVQDVFVDWDFELDNSVISLILKPTK
;
A
#
# COMPACT_ATOMS: atom_id res chain seq x y z
N MET A 1 25.67 4.80 2.41
CA MET A 1 26.09 3.45 2.85
C MET A 1 25.20 2.96 3.98
N GLU A 2 24.91 3.82 4.96
CA GLU A 2 24.00 3.57 6.10
C GLU A 2 22.55 3.28 5.69
N LEU A 3 21.93 4.11 4.84
CA LEU A 3 20.55 3.91 4.37
C LEU A 3 20.32 2.54 3.71
N LYS A 4 21.27 2.10 2.87
CA LYS A 4 21.20 0.78 2.21
C LYS A 4 21.27 -0.36 3.24
N LEU A 5 22.04 -0.19 4.30
CA LEU A 5 22.13 -1.16 5.40
C LEU A 5 20.83 -1.19 6.19
N GLN A 6 20.23 -0.04 6.52
CA GLN A 6 18.92 0.05 7.17
C GLN A 6 17.83 -0.63 6.33
N GLN A 7 17.74 -0.33 5.04
CA GLN A 7 16.78 -0.98 4.13
C GLN A 7 16.97 -2.49 4.07
N THR A 8 18.22 -2.97 3.99
CA THR A 8 18.51 -4.42 3.96
C THR A 8 18.13 -5.09 5.28
N LYS A 9 18.44 -4.45 6.41
CA LYS A 9 18.09 -4.94 7.75
C LYS A 9 16.57 -4.99 7.94
N LEU A 10 15.86 -3.95 7.52
CA LEU A 10 14.40 -3.87 7.60
C LEU A 10 13.74 -4.97 6.75
N ALA A 11 14.16 -5.12 5.50
CA ALA A 11 13.66 -6.18 4.63
C ALA A 11 13.86 -7.59 5.21
N SER A 12 15.05 -7.84 5.79
CA SER A 12 15.36 -9.12 6.45
C SER A 12 14.49 -9.38 7.68
N ASN A 13 14.32 -8.37 8.53
CA ASN A 13 13.52 -8.49 9.74
C ASN A 13 12.04 -8.73 9.44
N ILE A 14 11.48 -7.99 8.47
CA ILE A 14 10.08 -8.18 8.05
C ILE A 14 9.89 -9.53 7.38
N GLY A 15 10.83 -9.99 6.55
CA GLY A 15 10.79 -11.33 5.98
C GLY A 15 10.76 -12.45 7.03
N LYS A 16 11.51 -12.28 8.14
CA LYS A 16 11.47 -13.20 9.28
C LYS A 16 10.15 -13.13 10.03
N LEU A 17 9.67 -11.92 10.34
CA LEU A 17 8.38 -11.71 11.01
C LEU A 17 7.23 -12.38 10.25
N LEU A 18 7.14 -12.14 8.94
CA LEU A 18 6.11 -12.77 8.12
C LEU A 18 6.22 -14.29 8.12
N ARG A 19 7.44 -14.84 8.04
CA ARG A 19 7.65 -16.30 8.13
C ARG A 19 7.19 -16.87 9.47
N GLU A 20 7.49 -16.21 10.57
CA GLU A 20 7.12 -16.65 11.92
C GLU A 20 5.61 -16.63 12.14
N LYS A 21 4.92 -15.59 11.63
CA LYS A 21 3.48 -15.42 11.83
C LYS A 21 2.65 -16.26 10.85
N PHE A 22 3.06 -16.35 9.57
CA PHE A 22 2.31 -17.05 8.53
C PHE A 22 2.82 -18.48 8.25
N GLY A 23 3.91 -18.92 8.88
CA GLY A 23 4.49 -20.25 8.70
C GLY A 23 5.29 -20.44 7.39
N LYS A 24 5.07 -19.59 6.37
CA LYS A 24 5.91 -19.47 5.18
C LYS A 24 6.32 -18.01 5.01
N GLY A 25 7.60 -17.78 4.72
CA GLY A 25 8.10 -16.44 4.44
C GLY A 25 8.02 -16.09 2.95
N PRO A 26 8.13 -14.80 2.60
CA PRO A 26 8.21 -14.37 1.22
C PRO A 26 9.52 -14.81 0.54
N GLU A 27 9.50 -14.90 -0.79
CA GLU A 27 10.69 -15.14 -1.62
C GLU A 27 11.63 -13.94 -1.63
N ALA A 28 11.08 -12.73 -1.68
CA ALA A 28 11.85 -11.49 -1.63
C ALA A 28 11.11 -10.39 -0.87
N VAL A 29 11.88 -9.52 -0.22
CA VAL A 29 11.40 -8.31 0.45
C VAL A 29 12.30 -7.15 0.07
N TYR A 30 11.69 -6.02 -0.30
CA TYR A 30 12.37 -4.80 -0.70
C TYR A 30 11.87 -3.65 0.16
N ALA A 31 12.77 -3.05 0.93
CA ALA A 31 12.45 -1.85 1.71
C ALA A 31 12.98 -0.59 1.03
N THR A 32 12.20 0.47 1.04
CA THR A 32 12.53 1.83 0.62
C THR A 32 12.29 2.75 1.81
N ILE A 33 13.33 3.41 2.30
CA ILE A 33 13.23 4.42 3.35
C ILE A 33 13.36 5.78 2.67
N SER A 34 12.31 6.59 2.77
CA SER A 34 12.19 7.90 2.13
C SER A 34 11.32 8.78 3.03
N GLU A 35 11.90 9.27 4.14
CA GLU A 35 11.19 10.00 5.20
C GLU A 35 10.27 11.12 4.65
N PRO A 36 9.01 11.24 5.13
CA PRO A 36 8.43 10.55 6.28
C PRO A 36 7.86 9.15 5.95
N TYR A 37 8.21 8.56 4.81
CA TYR A 37 7.66 7.29 4.32
C TYR A 37 8.64 6.14 4.44
N VAL A 38 8.13 4.97 4.84
CA VAL A 38 8.83 3.70 4.71
C VAL A 38 7.92 2.74 3.96
N LEU A 39 8.37 2.29 2.78
CA LEU A 39 7.65 1.36 1.93
C LEU A 39 8.35 0.00 1.92
N VAL A 40 7.62 -1.08 2.15
CA VAL A 40 8.13 -2.44 2.13
C VAL A 40 7.30 -3.26 1.17
N TYR A 41 7.89 -3.66 0.06
CA TYR A 41 7.28 -4.49 -0.97
C TYR A 41 7.73 -5.93 -0.82
N VAL A 42 6.79 -6.86 -0.88
CA VAL A 42 6.96 -8.28 -0.63
C VAL A 42 6.60 -9.05 -1.91
N LYS A 43 7.40 -10.05 -2.30
CA LYS A 43 7.14 -10.92 -3.46
C LYS A 43 7.18 -12.40 -3.09
N GLY A 44 6.39 -13.22 -3.80
CA GLY A 44 6.36 -14.67 -3.65
C GLY A 44 5.82 -15.10 -2.28
N PHE A 45 4.77 -14.43 -1.81
CA PHE A 45 4.21 -14.60 -0.48
C PHE A 45 2.82 -15.24 -0.52
N LEU A 46 2.82 -16.57 -0.51
CA LEU A 46 1.62 -17.40 -0.42
C LEU A 46 1.95 -18.71 0.30
N SER A 47 1.24 -19.02 1.38
CA SER A 47 1.37 -20.30 2.09
C SER A 47 0.73 -21.46 1.31
N PRO A 48 1.16 -22.72 1.54
CA PRO A 48 0.54 -23.87 0.88
C PRO A 48 -0.96 -24.00 1.18
N MET A 49 -1.40 -23.62 2.38
CA MET A 49 -2.81 -23.64 2.76
C MET A 49 -3.61 -22.58 2.02
N GLU A 50 -3.08 -21.35 1.92
CA GLU A 50 -3.71 -20.29 1.13
C GLU A 50 -3.83 -20.69 -0.34
N GLN A 51 -2.81 -21.35 -0.91
CA GLN A 51 -2.87 -21.85 -2.28
C GLN A 51 -4.06 -22.80 -2.51
N VAL A 52 -4.27 -23.77 -1.61
CA VAL A 52 -5.41 -24.70 -1.69
C VAL A 52 -6.75 -23.95 -1.63
N LEU A 53 -6.86 -22.93 -0.77
CA LEU A 53 -8.07 -22.11 -0.67
C LEU A 53 -8.31 -21.32 -1.97
N LEU A 54 -7.27 -20.71 -2.54
CA LEU A 54 -7.39 -20.00 -3.82
C LEU A 54 -7.84 -20.93 -4.95
N GLU A 55 -7.29 -22.14 -5.03
CA GLU A 55 -7.69 -23.16 -6.01
C GLU A 55 -9.16 -23.60 -5.84
N GLN A 56 -9.74 -23.43 -4.65
CA GLN A 56 -11.15 -23.71 -4.34
C GLN A 56 -12.08 -22.50 -4.55
N GLY A 57 -11.55 -21.35 -4.99
CA GLY A 57 -12.32 -20.11 -5.12
C GLY A 57 -12.58 -19.40 -3.78
N GLU A 58 -11.88 -19.78 -2.72
CA GLU A 58 -12.02 -19.23 -1.35
C GLU A 58 -11.14 -17.99 -1.13
N GLU A 59 -11.05 -17.12 -2.14
CA GLU A 59 -10.19 -15.93 -2.11
C GLU A 59 -10.59 -14.96 -0.99
N LEU A 60 -11.90 -14.76 -0.78
CA LEU A 60 -12.42 -13.90 0.28
C LEU A 60 -11.99 -14.41 1.67
N THR A 61 -11.93 -15.73 1.85
CA THR A 61 -11.48 -16.38 3.08
C THR A 61 -10.00 -16.09 3.32
N VAL A 62 -9.15 -16.18 2.28
CA VAL A 62 -7.73 -15.82 2.35
C VAL A 62 -7.55 -14.34 2.71
N LYS A 63 -8.24 -13.43 2.00
CA LYS A 63 -8.18 -11.99 2.26
C LYS A 63 -8.59 -11.65 3.69
N THR A 64 -9.72 -12.16 4.16
CA THR A 64 -10.22 -11.91 5.52
C THR A 64 -9.27 -12.45 6.59
N THR A 65 -8.67 -13.62 6.36
CA THR A 65 -7.68 -14.19 7.28
C THR A 65 -6.43 -13.30 7.36
N ARG A 66 -5.95 -12.76 6.23
CA ARG A 66 -4.80 -11.82 6.22
C ARG A 66 -5.12 -10.53 6.99
N GLU A 67 -6.32 -9.98 6.85
CA GLU A 67 -6.75 -8.80 7.64
C GLU A 67 -6.69 -9.07 9.15
N GLN A 68 -7.17 -10.24 9.58
CA GLN A 68 -7.11 -10.63 11.00
C GLN A 68 -5.67 -10.81 11.48
N MET A 69 -4.81 -11.44 10.67
CA MET A 69 -3.39 -11.61 10.97
C MET A 69 -2.71 -10.25 11.15
N MET A 70 -3.04 -9.27 10.31
CA MET A 70 -2.43 -7.94 10.36
C MET A 70 -2.65 -7.22 11.68
N LYS A 71 -3.79 -7.41 12.36
CA LYS A 71 -4.00 -6.87 13.72
C LYS A 71 -2.95 -7.33 14.72
N SER A 72 -2.46 -8.57 14.58
CA SER A 72 -1.45 -9.13 15.47
C SER A 72 -0.02 -8.73 15.09
N ILE A 73 0.20 -8.37 13.82
CA ILE A 73 1.51 -8.09 13.24
C ILE A 73 1.84 -6.59 13.28
N ASP A 74 0.83 -5.72 13.17
CA ASP A 74 0.98 -4.26 13.15
C ASP A 74 1.88 -3.72 14.28
N PRO A 75 1.69 -4.08 15.57
CA PRO A 75 2.52 -3.54 16.65
C PRO A 75 4.02 -3.90 16.48
N GLU A 76 4.29 -5.11 16.00
CA GLU A 76 5.64 -5.61 15.80
C GLU A 76 6.30 -4.98 14.56
N LEU A 77 5.54 -4.81 13.47
CA LEU A 77 5.98 -4.05 12.29
C LEU A 77 6.36 -2.63 12.66
N ARG A 78 5.50 -1.92 13.41
CA ARG A 78 5.77 -0.55 13.88
C ARG A 78 7.04 -0.50 14.71
N GLY A 79 7.19 -1.44 15.65
CA GLY A 79 8.39 -1.54 16.50
C GLY A 79 9.67 -1.74 15.67
N GLN A 80 9.64 -2.63 14.68
CA GLN A 80 10.81 -2.89 13.82
C GLN A 80 11.17 -1.69 12.94
N ILE A 81 10.19 -1.02 12.35
CA ILE A 81 10.43 0.16 11.52
C ILE A 81 11.01 1.29 12.39
N LYS A 82 10.39 1.59 13.53
CA LYS A 82 10.87 2.61 14.47
C LYS A 82 12.30 2.32 14.96
N ALA A 83 12.60 1.08 15.32
CA ALA A 83 13.93 0.71 15.83
C ALA A 83 15.05 0.81 14.79
N ILE A 84 14.73 0.79 13.49
CA ILE A 84 15.72 0.85 12.40
C ILE A 84 15.84 2.25 11.82
N THR A 85 14.71 2.96 11.73
CA THR A 85 14.59 4.23 10.99
C THR A 85 14.41 5.44 11.90
N GLU A 86 14.18 5.22 13.20
CA GLU A 86 13.80 6.27 14.17
C GLU A 86 12.50 7.01 13.83
N LEU A 87 11.79 6.58 12.77
CA LEU A 87 10.50 7.13 12.37
C LEU A 87 9.42 6.82 13.40
N GLU A 88 8.80 7.87 13.93
CA GLU A 88 7.53 7.75 14.63
C GLU A 88 6.42 7.49 13.61
N ILE A 89 5.81 6.31 13.67
CA ILE A 89 4.79 5.92 12.70
C ILE A 89 3.43 6.39 13.19
N GLN A 90 2.83 7.32 12.45
CA GLN A 90 1.46 7.76 12.67
C GLN A 90 0.49 6.72 12.08
N HIS A 91 0.69 6.36 10.80
CA HIS A 91 -0.19 5.45 10.07
C HIS A 91 0.61 4.32 9.42
N LEU A 92 0.02 3.12 9.38
CA LEU A 92 0.54 1.96 8.65
C LEU A 92 -0.55 1.46 7.73
N TYR A 93 -0.29 1.52 6.43
CA TYR A 93 -1.17 1.03 5.36
C TYR A 93 -0.63 -0.29 4.83
N TYR A 94 -1.51 -1.20 4.45
CA TYR A 94 -1.10 -2.48 3.89
C TYR A 94 -2.11 -3.05 2.90
N ASP A 95 -1.60 -3.84 1.96
CA ASP A 95 -2.42 -4.52 0.97
C ASP A 95 -1.70 -5.76 0.42
N TRP A 96 -2.47 -6.66 -0.18
CA TRP A 96 -2.04 -7.95 -0.70
C TRP A 96 -2.61 -8.18 -2.09
N ASN A 97 -1.74 -8.48 -3.05
CA ASN A 97 -2.14 -8.94 -4.38
C ASN A 97 -1.96 -10.46 -4.42
N LEU A 98 -3.09 -11.18 -4.41
CA LEU A 98 -3.11 -12.64 -4.40
C LEU A 98 -2.86 -13.25 -5.78
N ASP A 99 -3.00 -12.50 -6.87
CA ASP A 99 -2.66 -12.97 -8.22
C ASP A 99 -1.14 -12.93 -8.46
N HIS A 100 -0.48 -11.90 -7.94
CA HIS A 100 0.97 -11.72 -8.06
C HIS A 100 1.75 -12.29 -6.86
N TYR A 101 1.04 -12.85 -5.86
CA TYR A 101 1.61 -13.30 -4.59
C TYR A 101 2.50 -12.23 -3.95
N SER A 102 2.05 -10.99 -3.97
CA SER A 102 2.81 -9.84 -3.51
C SER A 102 2.04 -9.08 -2.44
N GLY A 103 2.73 -8.16 -1.76
CA GLY A 103 2.13 -7.34 -0.72
C GLY A 103 2.93 -6.08 -0.46
N ILE A 104 2.29 -5.12 0.19
CA ILE A 104 2.87 -3.83 0.52
C ILE A 104 2.63 -3.48 1.99
N PHE A 105 3.60 -2.80 2.58
CA PHE A 105 3.42 -2.02 3.79
C PHE A 105 3.92 -0.60 3.53
N VAL A 106 3.14 0.40 3.92
CA VAL A 106 3.55 1.80 3.85
C VAL A 106 3.35 2.44 5.23
N ALA A 107 4.45 2.71 5.91
CA ALA A 107 4.43 3.49 7.13
C ALA A 107 4.60 4.97 6.79
N VAL A 108 3.80 5.81 7.45
CA VAL A 108 3.76 7.26 7.28
C VAL A 108 3.99 7.91 8.64
N GLY A 109 5.01 8.77 8.72
CA GLY A 109 5.28 9.59 9.90
C GLY A 109 4.47 10.89 9.94
N PRO A 110 4.51 11.63 11.06
CA PRO A 110 3.69 12.81 11.31
C PRO A 110 4.06 14.02 10.42
N ASP A 111 5.30 14.10 9.98
CA ASP A 111 5.81 15.23 9.20
C ASP A 111 5.50 15.07 7.71
N MET A 112 4.22 15.08 7.34
CA MET A 112 3.83 15.19 5.94
C MET A 112 4.30 16.53 5.38
N VAL A 113 5.44 16.52 4.69
CA VAL A 113 5.98 17.70 4.01
C VAL A 113 4.94 18.17 2.99
N THR A 114 4.46 19.40 3.20
CA THR A 114 3.56 20.05 2.24
C THR A 114 4.19 20.01 0.85
N SER A 115 3.40 19.59 -0.13
CA SER A 115 3.85 19.18 -1.48
C SER A 115 4.70 20.19 -2.25
N GLN A 116 4.73 21.46 -1.84
CA GLN A 116 5.44 22.53 -2.54
C GLN A 116 6.97 22.50 -2.36
N GLN A 117 7.49 21.85 -1.32
CA GLN A 117 8.95 21.82 -1.05
C GLN A 117 9.59 20.43 -1.23
N ASP A 118 8.80 19.40 -1.49
CA ASP A 118 9.30 18.05 -1.66
C ASP A 118 9.66 17.76 -3.13
N SER A 119 10.95 17.61 -3.42
CA SER A 119 11.42 17.24 -4.78
C SER A 119 10.82 15.93 -5.29
N ARG A 120 10.42 15.00 -4.40
CA ARG A 120 9.76 13.74 -4.79
C ARG A 120 8.34 13.96 -5.31
N ALA A 121 7.74 15.10 -4.99
CA ALA A 121 6.48 15.54 -5.57
C ALA A 121 6.66 16.18 -6.96
N GLN A 122 7.88 16.24 -7.51
CA GLN A 122 8.18 16.79 -8.83
C GLN A 122 8.69 15.67 -9.74
N TYR A 123 7.77 14.93 -10.35
CA TYR A 123 8.09 13.87 -11.31
C TYR A 123 7.25 13.98 -12.59
N HIS A 124 7.75 13.38 -13.67
CA HIS A 124 7.08 13.38 -14.96
C HIS A 124 5.71 12.70 -14.89
N GLY A 125 4.69 13.32 -15.49
CA GLY A 125 3.35 12.75 -15.55
C GLY A 125 2.53 12.89 -14.27
N ARG A 126 3.03 13.56 -13.23
CA ARG A 126 2.31 13.73 -11.94
C ARG A 126 0.86 14.16 -12.09
N ASP A 127 0.60 15.24 -12.83
CA ASP A 127 -0.76 15.78 -12.92
C ASP A 127 -1.70 14.81 -13.64
N ALA A 128 -1.20 14.10 -14.67
CA ALA A 128 -1.97 13.06 -15.34
C ALA A 128 -2.21 11.83 -14.45
N VAL A 129 -1.25 11.45 -13.58
CA VAL A 129 -1.50 10.43 -12.55
C VAL A 129 -2.60 10.87 -11.59
N HIS A 130 -2.60 12.15 -11.18
CA HIS A 130 -3.63 12.70 -10.31
C HIS A 130 -4.99 12.66 -10.99
N ASP A 131 -5.08 13.07 -12.25
CA ASP A 131 -6.32 13.04 -13.04
C ASP A 131 -6.90 11.62 -13.15
N GLU A 132 -6.05 10.63 -13.44
CA GLU A 132 -6.45 9.21 -13.48
C GLU A 132 -6.97 8.72 -12.12
N ILE A 133 -6.28 9.06 -11.03
CA ILE A 133 -6.66 8.65 -9.68
C ILE A 133 -7.97 9.33 -9.24
N ILE A 134 -8.13 10.62 -9.54
CA ILE A 134 -9.37 11.36 -9.27
C ILE A 134 -10.53 10.77 -10.09
N SER A 135 -10.28 10.39 -11.34
CA SER A 135 -11.27 9.74 -12.21
C SER A 135 -11.72 8.38 -11.66
N ILE A 136 -10.78 7.54 -11.22
CA ILE A 136 -11.09 6.23 -10.59
C ILE A 136 -11.88 6.43 -9.30
N SER A 137 -11.38 7.29 -8.39
CA SER A 137 -12.03 7.57 -7.10
C SER A 137 -13.45 8.13 -7.31
N SER A 138 -13.65 9.02 -8.29
CA SER A 138 -14.99 9.55 -8.62
C SER A 138 -15.97 8.48 -9.12
N LYS A 139 -15.49 7.40 -9.74
CA LYS A 139 -16.34 6.28 -10.21
C LYS A 139 -16.68 5.31 -9.09
N ALA A 140 -15.73 5.06 -8.19
CA ALA A 140 -15.92 4.14 -7.08
C ALA A 140 -16.68 4.77 -5.89
N GLU A 141 -16.47 6.06 -5.66
CA GLU A 141 -16.95 6.81 -4.50
C GLU A 141 -17.28 8.28 -4.87
N LYS A 142 -16.39 9.22 -4.54
CA LYS A 142 -16.40 10.64 -4.93
C LYS A 142 -14.97 11.10 -5.23
N ALA A 143 -14.83 12.28 -5.85
CA ALA A 143 -13.53 12.90 -6.01
C ALA A 143 -12.87 13.19 -4.64
N PRO A 144 -11.56 12.93 -4.47
CA PRO A 144 -10.82 13.33 -3.28
C PRO A 144 -10.83 14.86 -3.10
N THR A 145 -10.83 15.31 -1.86
CA THR A 145 -10.64 16.74 -1.55
C THR A 145 -9.22 17.18 -1.89
N ASN A 146 -8.23 16.34 -1.53
CA ASN A 146 -6.83 16.57 -1.85
C ASN A 146 -6.20 15.29 -2.41
N THR A 147 -5.26 15.46 -3.34
CA THR A 147 -4.43 14.38 -3.88
C THR A 147 -2.97 14.81 -3.89
N PHE A 148 -2.12 14.00 -3.28
CA PHE A 148 -0.68 14.21 -3.21
C PHE A 148 0.04 12.96 -3.71
N SER A 149 1.25 13.10 -4.23
CA SER A 149 2.01 11.92 -4.68
C SER A 149 3.50 12.17 -4.59
N TYR A 150 4.24 11.12 -4.26
CA TYR A 150 5.67 11.19 -4.00
C TYR A 150 6.38 9.98 -4.62
N LEU A 151 7.30 10.25 -5.55
CA LEU A 151 8.17 9.22 -6.11
C LEU A 151 9.27 8.88 -5.08
N LEU A 152 9.01 7.87 -4.25
CA LEU A 152 9.90 7.48 -3.14
C LEU A 152 11.24 6.92 -3.65
N SER A 153 11.20 6.27 -4.81
CA SER A 153 12.36 5.81 -5.57
C SER A 153 11.97 5.68 -7.05
N PRO A 154 12.92 5.44 -7.98
CA PRO A 154 12.59 5.13 -9.36
C PRO A 154 11.67 3.91 -9.55
N ARG A 155 11.44 3.10 -8.51
CA ARG A 155 10.62 1.88 -8.54
C ARG A 155 9.37 1.96 -7.67
N SER A 156 9.12 3.07 -6.99
CA SER A 156 8.01 3.18 -6.06
C SER A 156 7.44 4.59 -6.03
N LEU A 157 6.16 4.67 -6.36
CA LEU A 157 5.36 5.89 -6.28
C LEU A 157 4.25 5.64 -5.26
N ILE A 158 4.06 6.58 -4.34
CA ILE A 158 2.88 6.60 -3.48
C ILE A 158 1.99 7.77 -3.85
N VAL A 159 0.68 7.59 -3.69
CA VAL A 159 -0.33 8.64 -3.82
C VAL A 159 -1.19 8.64 -2.57
N VAL A 160 -1.32 9.80 -1.94
CA VAL A 160 -2.14 10.01 -0.76
C VAL A 160 -3.38 10.79 -1.18
N ARG A 161 -4.57 10.28 -0.83
CA ARG A 161 -5.86 10.94 -1.06
C ARG A 161 -6.50 11.28 0.27
N GLU A 162 -7.12 12.45 0.36
CA GLU A 162 -7.88 12.89 1.54
C GLU A 162 -9.32 13.23 1.17
N GLY A 163 -10.24 13.01 2.11
CA GLY A 163 -11.64 13.37 1.98
C GLY A 163 -12.33 12.60 0.86
N ILE A 164 -12.23 11.28 0.89
CA ILE A 164 -12.69 10.34 -0.16
C ILE A 164 -14.00 9.63 0.19
N LEU A 165 -14.35 9.51 1.47
CA LEU A 165 -15.52 8.77 1.90
C LEU A 165 -16.84 9.51 1.67
N VAL A 166 -17.84 8.77 1.17
CA VAL A 166 -19.23 9.24 1.06
C VAL A 166 -20.02 8.99 2.36
N PRO A 167 -21.17 9.67 2.58
CA PRO A 167 -21.89 9.58 3.86
C PRO A 167 -22.27 8.16 4.30
N ILE A 168 -22.63 7.27 3.36
CA ILE A 168 -22.99 5.89 3.68
C ILE A 168 -21.79 5.08 4.18
N GLU A 169 -20.59 5.32 3.64
CA GLU A 169 -19.36 4.65 4.09
C GLU A 169 -18.99 5.09 5.50
N LYS A 170 -19.09 6.40 5.79
CA LYS A 170 -18.89 6.93 7.15
C LYS A 170 -19.86 6.29 8.15
N GLN A 171 -21.11 6.08 7.75
CA GLN A 171 -22.10 5.40 8.58
C GLN A 171 -21.74 3.92 8.81
N LEU A 172 -21.30 3.20 7.78
CA LEU A 172 -20.86 1.81 7.90
C LEU A 172 -19.67 1.66 8.87
N VAL A 173 -18.69 2.56 8.77
CA VAL A 173 -17.54 2.62 9.69
C VAL A 173 -18.02 2.86 11.13
N SER A 174 -18.92 3.82 11.35
CA SER A 174 -19.47 4.11 12.69
C SER A 174 -20.22 2.92 13.34
N LEU A 175 -20.71 1.99 12.52
CA LEU A 175 -21.40 0.78 12.94
C LEU A 175 -20.46 -0.42 13.13
N GLY A 176 -19.14 -0.25 12.94
CA GLY A 176 -18.14 -1.31 13.07
C GLY A 176 -18.08 -2.25 11.86
N PHE A 177 -18.45 -1.79 10.67
CA PHE A 177 -18.32 -2.55 9.41
C PHE A 177 -17.06 -2.19 8.62
N ASP A 178 -16.04 -1.62 9.27
CA ASP A 178 -14.80 -1.16 8.66
C ASP A 178 -14.07 -2.28 7.90
N GLU A 179 -13.91 -3.48 8.47
CA GLU A 179 -13.24 -4.60 7.80
C GLU A 179 -13.94 -5.01 6.50
N LYS A 180 -15.27 -5.15 6.56
CA LYS A 180 -16.07 -5.56 5.40
C LYS A 180 -16.05 -4.47 4.33
N LEU A 181 -16.11 -3.20 4.75
CA LEU A 181 -15.99 -2.07 3.84
C LEU A 181 -14.61 -2.05 3.16
N ARG A 182 -13.52 -2.27 3.91
CA ARG A 182 -12.15 -2.36 3.36
C ARG A 182 -12.04 -3.43 2.29
N VAL A 183 -12.52 -4.65 2.58
CA VAL A 183 -12.49 -5.76 1.62
C VAL A 183 -13.30 -5.44 0.36
N ALA A 184 -14.51 -4.89 0.51
CA ALA A 184 -15.37 -4.53 -0.61
C ALA A 184 -14.77 -3.40 -1.46
N LYS A 185 -14.27 -2.33 -0.84
CA LYS A 185 -13.60 -1.22 -1.54
C LYS A 185 -12.34 -1.68 -2.24
N ARG A 186 -11.56 -2.58 -1.64
CA ARG A 186 -10.36 -3.14 -2.26
C ARG A 186 -10.66 -3.96 -3.50
N GLN A 187 -11.75 -4.75 -3.51
CA GLN A 187 -12.20 -5.42 -4.72
C GLN A 187 -12.60 -4.39 -5.79
N LEU A 188 -13.40 -3.38 -5.43
CA LEU A 188 -13.89 -2.38 -6.40
C LEU A 188 -12.78 -1.45 -6.94
N GLU A 189 -12.14 -0.66 -6.07
CA GLU A 189 -11.11 0.30 -6.45
C GLU A 189 -9.82 -0.37 -6.89
N GLY A 190 -9.43 -1.47 -6.22
CA GLY A 190 -8.23 -2.22 -6.58
C GLY A 190 -8.31 -2.76 -8.00
N GLU A 191 -9.43 -3.35 -8.40
CA GLU A 191 -9.63 -3.81 -9.78
C GLU A 191 -9.58 -2.66 -10.79
N MET A 192 -10.16 -1.49 -10.48
CA MET A 192 -10.09 -0.32 -11.36
C MET A 192 -8.66 0.21 -11.50
N LEU A 193 -7.87 0.19 -10.42
CA LEU A 193 -6.48 0.62 -10.40
C LEU A 193 -5.58 -0.35 -11.19
N ILE A 194 -5.73 -1.66 -10.95
CA ILE A 194 -4.94 -2.71 -11.62
C ILE A 194 -5.19 -2.71 -13.13
N ASN A 195 -6.45 -2.51 -13.55
CA ASN A 195 -6.82 -2.51 -14.97
C ASN A 195 -6.56 -1.18 -15.68
N ASN A 196 -6.02 -0.16 -15.00
CA ASN A 196 -5.73 1.13 -15.63
C ASN A 196 -4.40 1.07 -16.40
N THR A 197 -4.51 1.01 -17.73
CA THR A 197 -3.36 0.97 -18.64
C THR A 197 -2.69 2.33 -18.87
N HIS A 198 -3.30 3.44 -18.44
CA HIS A 198 -2.77 4.79 -18.67
C HIS A 198 -1.57 5.09 -17.78
N PHE A 199 -1.49 4.52 -16.57
CA PHE A 199 -0.38 4.76 -15.64
C PHE A 199 0.98 4.48 -16.28
N GLU A 200 1.13 3.37 -17.01
CA GLU A 200 2.40 3.02 -17.64
C GLU A 200 2.86 4.06 -18.66
N SER A 201 1.92 4.54 -19.49
CA SER A 201 2.18 5.56 -20.50
C SER A 201 2.54 6.92 -19.89
N VAL A 202 1.88 7.29 -18.80
CA VAL A 202 2.09 8.58 -18.11
C VAL A 202 3.40 8.59 -17.34
N LEU A 203 3.75 7.46 -16.70
CA LEU A 203 4.95 7.34 -15.89
C LEU A 203 6.20 6.96 -16.70
N ASN A 204 6.01 6.55 -17.96
CA ASN A 204 7.06 5.97 -18.79
C ASN A 204 7.82 4.86 -18.04
N ALA A 205 7.05 3.94 -17.45
CA ALA A 205 7.52 2.80 -16.69
C ALA A 205 6.45 1.70 -16.67
N GLU A 206 6.86 0.44 -16.63
CA GLU A 206 5.95 -0.70 -16.42
C GLU A 206 5.43 -0.67 -14.98
N VAL A 207 4.12 -0.85 -14.79
CA VAL A 207 3.49 -0.94 -13.46
C VAL A 207 3.38 -2.41 -13.09
N GLN A 208 4.26 -2.87 -12.19
CA GLN A 208 4.34 -4.28 -11.81
C GLN A 208 3.24 -4.69 -10.82
N ASP A 209 2.86 -3.77 -9.94
CA ASP A 209 1.87 -4.00 -8.91
C ASP A 209 1.23 -2.66 -8.51
N VAL A 210 -0.05 -2.72 -8.14
CA VAL A 210 -0.81 -1.60 -7.59
C VAL A 210 -1.49 -2.06 -6.32
N PHE A 211 -1.47 -1.20 -5.31
CA PHE A 211 -2.04 -1.47 -4.00
C PHE A 211 -2.84 -0.27 -3.51
N VAL A 212 -3.90 -0.50 -2.73
CA VAL A 212 -4.69 0.56 -2.11
C VAL A 212 -5.17 0.17 -0.73
N ASP A 213 -5.04 1.11 0.22
CA ASP A 213 -5.50 0.94 1.58
C ASP A 213 -5.97 2.25 2.21
N TRP A 214 -6.80 2.16 3.24
CA TRP A 214 -7.54 3.31 3.81
C TRP A 214 -7.31 3.49 5.31
N ASP A 215 -7.31 4.74 5.76
CA ASP A 215 -7.61 5.09 7.14
C ASP A 215 -9.01 5.73 7.16
N PHE A 216 -10.00 4.95 7.60
CA PHE A 216 -11.39 5.39 7.58
C PHE A 216 -11.71 6.42 8.67
N GLU A 217 -10.95 6.45 9.76
CA GLU A 217 -11.13 7.44 10.81
C GLU A 217 -10.65 8.80 10.34
N LEU A 218 -9.54 8.83 9.59
CA LEU A 218 -8.99 10.06 9.02
C LEU A 218 -9.58 10.47 7.67
N ASP A 219 -10.46 9.66 7.08
CA ASP A 219 -11.01 9.89 5.73
C ASP A 219 -9.87 10.06 4.70
N ASN A 220 -8.89 9.14 4.70
CA ASN A 220 -7.77 9.17 3.77
C ASN A 220 -7.46 7.77 3.20
N SER A 221 -6.59 7.73 2.18
CA SER A 221 -6.03 6.49 1.66
C SER A 221 -4.65 6.68 1.08
N VAL A 222 -3.93 5.56 0.96
CA VAL A 222 -2.66 5.46 0.25
C VAL A 222 -2.80 4.46 -0.89
N ILE A 223 -2.43 4.90 -2.08
CA ILE A 223 -2.21 4.05 -3.26
C ILE A 223 -0.71 3.90 -3.44
N SER A 224 -0.24 2.69 -3.72
CA SER A 224 1.17 2.42 -4.04
C SER A 224 1.31 1.76 -5.40
N LEU A 225 2.18 2.32 -6.23
CA LEU A 225 2.54 1.80 -7.54
C LEU A 225 3.98 1.29 -7.49
N ILE A 226 4.17 0.01 -7.79
CA ILE A 226 5.51 -0.59 -7.92
C ILE A 226 5.90 -0.53 -9.40
N LEU A 227 6.96 0.20 -9.67
CA LEU A 227 7.39 0.56 -11.02
C LEU A 227 8.63 -0.22 -11.42
N LYS A 228 8.69 -0.57 -12.71
CA LYS A 228 9.88 -1.06 -13.38
C LYS A 228 10.23 -0.07 -14.49
N PRO A 229 11.26 0.77 -14.29
CA PRO A 229 11.70 1.73 -15.28
C PRO A 229 11.97 1.06 -16.63
N THR A 230 11.40 1.62 -17.71
CA THR A 230 11.83 1.31 -19.06
C THR A 230 13.24 1.90 -19.27
N LYS A 231 14.15 1.08 -19.81
CA LYS A 231 15.55 1.46 -20.05
C LYS A 231 15.69 2.70 -20.92
#